data_AF-A0A7S0C4M3-F1
#
_entry.id   AF-A0A7S0C4M3-F1
#
_cell.length_a   1.000
_cell.length_b   1.000
_cell.length_c   1.000
_cell.angle_alpha   90.00
_cell.angle_beta   90.00
_cell.angle_gamma   90.00
#
_symmetry.space_group_name_H-M   'P 1'
#
loop_
_entity.id
_entity.type
_entity.pdbx_description
1 polymer ?
#
loop_
_entity_poly.entity_id
_entity_poly.type
_entity_poly.pdbx_seq_one_letter_code
_entity_poly.pdbx_strand_id
1 'polypeptide(L)'
;EMKMNKKKIKHKIVPELSRLTLLHGKKFHNFEESIMQEHSHMHSINENKSHKILKSDKMIKLWRQYNVSHMTRTYPKGTRINSDNYNPLSAWALGCQMVALNMQSHDVANVLNDGRFRMNGGCGYVRKPDWLLNQHANNFSGDAMNVKIRILGGCCLPKPKGRKTGEVIDPFVTVT
;
A
#
# COMPACT_ATOMS: atom_id res chain seq x y z
N GLU A 1 7.85 -55.19 19.53
CA GLU A 1 8.17 -53.76 19.35
C GLU A 1 7.48 -53.23 18.07
N MET A 2 6.46 -52.38 18.21
CA MET A 2 5.82 -51.73 17.05
C MET A 2 6.70 -50.56 16.58
N LYS A 3 7.39 -50.74 15.44
CA LYS A 3 8.07 -49.64 14.74
C LYS A 3 7.02 -48.68 14.20
N MET A 4 6.79 -47.56 14.90
CA MET A 4 6.02 -46.44 14.37
C MET A 4 6.72 -45.87 13.14
N ASN A 5 6.14 -46.11 11.97
CA ASN A 5 6.61 -45.60 10.69
C ASN A 5 6.33 -44.07 10.63
N LYS A 6 7.29 -43.25 11.11
CA LYS A 6 7.22 -41.79 11.00
C LYS A 6 7.31 -41.41 9.52
N LYS A 7 6.16 -41.22 8.85
CA LYS A 7 6.09 -40.57 7.54
C LYS A 7 6.81 -39.23 7.64
N LYS A 8 7.97 -39.09 6.98
CA LYS A 8 8.68 -37.81 6.85
C LYS A 8 7.72 -36.81 6.21
N ILE A 9 7.30 -35.82 6.98
CA ILE A 9 6.52 -34.68 6.46
C ILE A 9 7.43 -33.99 5.44
N LYS A 10 7.06 -34.06 4.16
CA LYS A 10 7.76 -33.35 3.10
C LYS A 10 7.44 -31.87 3.27
N HIS A 11 8.29 -31.15 4.01
CA HIS A 11 8.16 -29.70 4.09
C HIS A 11 8.38 -29.14 2.68
N LYS A 12 7.38 -28.40 2.16
CA LYS A 12 7.50 -27.71 0.85
C LYS A 12 8.62 -26.65 0.85
N ILE A 13 9.07 -26.23 2.03
CA ILE A 13 10.10 -25.22 2.28
C ILE A 13 11.14 -25.85 3.21
N VAL A 14 12.43 -25.67 2.91
CA VAL A 14 13.51 -26.18 3.76
C VAL A 14 13.53 -25.45 5.11
N PRO A 15 13.75 -26.16 6.24
CA PRO A 15 13.68 -25.56 7.58
C PRO A 15 14.60 -24.35 7.78
N GLU A 16 15.77 -24.36 7.15
CA GLU A 16 16.77 -23.30 7.20
C GLU A 16 16.20 -21.98 6.66
N LEU A 17 15.50 -22.03 5.52
CA LEU A 17 14.83 -20.85 4.96
C LEU A 17 13.64 -20.41 5.82
N SER A 18 12.86 -21.35 6.33
CA SER A 18 11.70 -21.05 7.17
C SER A 18 12.07 -20.35 8.48
N ARG A 19 13.27 -20.59 9.01
CA ARG A 19 13.76 -19.94 10.24
C ARG A 19 14.17 -18.48 10.03
N LEU A 20 14.42 -18.06 8.79
CA LEU A 20 14.81 -16.69 8.46
C LEU A 20 13.62 -15.76 8.20
N THR A 21 12.39 -16.29 8.18
CA THR A 21 11.20 -15.48 7.88
C THR A 21 10.52 -14.98 9.14
N LEU A 22 10.43 -13.66 9.29
CA LEU A 22 9.57 -13.02 10.30
C LEU A 22 8.11 -12.97 9.85
N LEU A 23 7.87 -12.75 8.56
CA LEU A 23 6.53 -12.60 8.00
C LEU A 23 6.12 -13.83 7.21
N HIS A 24 4.93 -14.33 7.51
CA HIS A 24 4.39 -15.55 6.91
C HIS A 24 3.20 -15.22 6.02
N GLY A 25 3.42 -15.32 4.70
CA GLY A 25 2.36 -15.10 3.72
C GLY A 25 1.31 -16.22 3.79
N LYS A 26 0.06 -15.88 4.10
CA LYS A 26 -1.07 -16.80 4.00
C LYS A 26 -2.14 -16.30 3.05
N LYS A 27 -2.84 -17.25 2.40
CA LYS A 27 -4.02 -16.95 1.61
C LYS A 27 -5.13 -16.47 2.53
N PHE A 28 -5.77 -15.37 2.17
CA PHE A 28 -6.94 -14.88 2.86
C PHE A 28 -8.16 -15.74 2.53
N HIS A 29 -8.86 -16.23 3.55
CA HIS A 29 -10.13 -16.95 3.41
C HIS A 29 -11.28 -16.11 3.97
N ASN A 30 -11.20 -15.74 5.25
CA ASN A 30 -12.16 -14.92 5.96
C ASN A 30 -11.47 -14.15 7.10
N PHE A 31 -12.15 -13.17 7.70
CA PHE A 31 -11.55 -12.31 8.73
C PHE A 31 -11.47 -13.00 10.09
N GLU A 32 -12.43 -13.86 10.39
CA GLU A 32 -12.54 -14.61 11.65
C GLU A 32 -11.29 -15.47 11.87
N GLU A 33 -10.86 -16.21 10.83
CA GLU A 33 -9.63 -16.98 10.84
C GLU A 33 -8.41 -16.06 10.86
N SER A 34 -8.40 -15.02 10.03
CA SER A 34 -7.20 -14.18 9.82
C SER A 34 -6.82 -13.37 11.07
N ILE A 35 -7.80 -12.88 11.83
CA ILE A 35 -7.58 -12.13 13.08
C ILE A 35 -7.00 -13.04 14.18
N MET A 36 -7.36 -14.32 14.18
CA MET A 36 -6.88 -15.30 15.15
C MET A 36 -5.46 -15.81 14.86
N GLN A 37 -4.90 -15.49 13.68
CA GLN A 37 -3.52 -15.82 13.35
C GLN A 37 -2.54 -14.92 14.11
N GLU A 38 -1.30 -15.37 14.29
CA GLU A 38 -0.23 -14.55 14.85
C GLU A 38 -0.01 -13.28 14.02
N HIS A 39 0.41 -12.18 14.65
CA HIS A 39 0.68 -10.90 13.97
C HIS A 39 1.76 -10.96 12.88
N SER A 40 2.62 -11.99 12.93
CA SER A 40 3.60 -12.34 11.88
C SER A 40 2.95 -12.79 10.57
N HIS A 41 1.69 -13.23 10.61
CA HIS A 41 0.96 -13.64 9.43
C HIS A 41 0.47 -12.43 8.64
N MET A 42 0.62 -12.50 7.33
CA MET A 42 0.26 -11.40 6.44
C MET A 42 -0.45 -11.89 5.18
N HIS A 43 -1.24 -10.99 4.61
CA HIS A 43 -1.92 -11.23 3.33
C HIS A 43 -1.28 -10.40 2.22
N SER A 44 -1.24 -10.98 1.02
CA SER A 44 -0.91 -10.28 -0.21
C SER A 44 -2.12 -10.26 -1.13
N ILE A 45 -2.56 -9.07 -1.55
CA ILE A 45 -3.71 -8.89 -2.45
C ILE A 45 -3.34 -8.02 -3.64
N ASN A 46 -3.89 -8.30 -4.81
CA ASN A 46 -3.69 -7.43 -5.98
C ASN A 46 -4.58 -6.18 -5.92
N GLU A 47 -4.26 -5.18 -6.76
CA GLU A 47 -5.01 -3.92 -6.87
C GLU A 47 -6.52 -4.08 -7.13
N ASN A 48 -6.92 -5.14 -7.84
CA ASN A 48 -8.33 -5.38 -8.16
C ASN A 48 -9.09 -5.78 -6.91
N LYS A 49 -8.46 -6.58 -6.03
CA LYS A 49 -9.04 -6.97 -4.76
C LYS A 49 -9.14 -5.77 -3.82
N SER A 50 -8.12 -4.91 -3.73
CA SER A 50 -8.18 -3.67 -2.93
C SER A 50 -9.29 -2.73 -3.42
N HIS A 51 -9.44 -2.56 -4.74
CA HIS A 51 -10.55 -1.77 -5.30
C HIS A 51 -11.93 -2.38 -5.00
N LYS A 52 -12.07 -3.71 -5.07
CA LYS A 52 -13.34 -4.38 -4.73
C LYS A 52 -13.70 -4.18 -3.25
N ILE A 53 -12.73 -4.19 -2.36
CA ILE A 53 -12.94 -3.97 -0.92
C ILE A 53 -13.52 -2.57 -0.67
N LEU A 54 -13.00 -1.54 -1.35
CA LEU A 54 -13.44 -0.16 -1.20
C LEU A 54 -14.89 0.10 -1.63
N LYS A 55 -15.55 -0.87 -2.27
CA LYS A 55 -16.97 -0.76 -2.65
C LYS A 55 -17.93 -1.19 -1.53
N SER A 56 -17.43 -1.63 -0.38
CA SER A 56 -18.25 -2.12 0.73
C SER A 56 -17.75 -1.57 2.06
N ASP A 57 -18.55 -0.76 2.74
CA ASP A 57 -18.22 -0.19 4.05
C ASP A 57 -17.91 -1.26 5.09
N LYS A 58 -18.66 -2.37 5.07
CA LYS A 58 -18.39 -3.54 5.91
C LYS A 58 -16.97 -4.07 5.68
N MET A 59 -16.56 -4.20 4.41
CA MET A 59 -15.22 -4.69 4.07
C MET A 59 -14.11 -3.70 4.37
N ILE A 60 -14.37 -2.41 4.20
CA ILE A 60 -13.45 -1.34 4.61
C ILE A 60 -13.18 -1.43 6.11
N LYS A 61 -14.24 -1.50 6.94
CA LYS A 61 -14.10 -1.60 8.40
C LYS A 61 -13.29 -2.83 8.81
N LEU A 62 -13.63 -4.00 8.28
CA LEU A 62 -12.94 -5.26 8.59
C LEU A 62 -11.46 -5.24 8.18
N TRP A 63 -11.13 -4.72 6.99
CA TRP A 63 -9.72 -4.62 6.59
C TRP A 63 -8.93 -3.60 7.40
N ARG A 64 -9.53 -2.45 7.73
CA ARG A 64 -8.89 -1.48 8.62
C ARG A 64 -8.60 -2.09 9.98
N GLN A 65 -9.56 -2.82 10.55
CA GLN A 65 -9.41 -3.52 11.83
C GLN A 65 -8.26 -4.54 11.77
N TYR A 66 -8.22 -5.39 10.74
CA TYR A 66 -7.12 -6.33 10.55
C TYR A 66 -5.77 -5.62 10.43
N ASN A 67 -5.70 -4.52 9.65
CA ASN A 67 -4.47 -3.77 9.44
C ASN A 67 -4.00 -2.96 10.67
N VAL A 68 -4.73 -2.98 11.79
CA VAL A 68 -4.23 -2.45 13.07
C VAL A 68 -3.12 -3.35 13.62
N SER A 69 -3.33 -4.66 13.59
CA SER A 69 -2.45 -5.64 14.25
C SER A 69 -1.70 -6.57 13.30
N HIS A 70 -2.12 -6.64 12.04
CA HIS A 70 -1.52 -7.49 11.02
C HIS A 70 -1.13 -6.67 9.79
N MET A 71 -0.29 -7.24 8.94
CA MET A 71 0.16 -6.56 7.73
C MET A 71 -0.53 -7.05 6.46
N THR A 72 -0.77 -6.11 5.55
CA THR A 72 -1.24 -6.38 4.19
C THR A 72 -0.29 -5.79 3.17
N ARG A 73 0.14 -6.63 2.22
CA ARG A 73 0.84 -6.21 1.00
C ARG A 73 -0.12 -6.07 -0.16
N THR A 74 -0.10 -4.93 -0.84
CA THR A 74 -0.80 -4.74 -2.11
C THR A 74 0.20 -4.66 -3.26
N TYR A 75 -0.20 -5.08 -4.45
CA TYR A 75 0.69 -5.07 -5.61
C TYR A 75 -0.08 -4.89 -6.93
N PRO A 76 0.57 -4.39 -8.00
CA PRO A 76 -0.05 -4.21 -9.30
C PRO A 76 -0.55 -5.55 -9.87
N LYS A 77 -1.65 -5.52 -10.62
CA LYS A 77 -2.14 -6.74 -11.30
C LYS A 77 -1.15 -7.21 -12.37
N GLY A 78 -1.09 -8.52 -12.62
CA GLY A 78 -0.15 -9.11 -13.59
C GLY A 78 -0.33 -8.66 -15.03
N THR A 79 -1.49 -8.10 -15.41
CA THR A 79 -1.71 -7.56 -16.77
C THR A 79 -1.03 -6.20 -17.01
N ARG A 80 -0.41 -5.59 -16.00
CA ARG A 80 0.40 -4.37 -16.13
C ARG A 80 1.81 -4.72 -16.63
N ILE A 81 1.87 -5.29 -17.83
CA ILE A 81 3.13 -5.70 -18.48
C ILE A 81 4.06 -4.51 -18.77
N ASN A 82 3.49 -3.31 -18.94
CA ASN A 82 4.23 -2.06 -19.12
C ASN A 82 4.71 -1.45 -17.80
N SER A 83 4.53 -2.14 -16.67
CA SER A 83 4.89 -1.66 -15.33
C SER A 83 4.16 -0.40 -14.84
N ASP A 84 3.04 0.01 -15.46
CA ASP A 84 2.22 1.11 -14.96
C ASP A 84 1.70 0.84 -13.55
N ASN A 85 1.66 1.83 -12.65
CA ASN A 85 1.14 1.65 -11.30
C ASN A 85 -0.38 1.87 -11.16
N TYR A 86 -0.95 1.34 -10.08
CA TYR A 86 -2.30 1.69 -9.61
C TYR A 86 -2.24 2.86 -8.62
N ASN A 87 -3.39 3.48 -8.33
CA ASN A 87 -3.46 4.53 -7.32
C ASN A 87 -3.20 3.97 -5.90
N PRO A 88 -2.10 4.33 -5.22
CA PRO A 88 -1.75 3.79 -3.90
C PRO A 88 -2.66 4.29 -2.78
N LEU A 89 -3.35 5.42 -2.96
CA LEU A 89 -4.29 5.98 -1.98
C LEU A 89 -5.39 4.98 -1.62
N SER A 90 -5.82 4.18 -2.59
CA SER A 90 -6.82 3.12 -2.41
C SER A 90 -6.40 2.09 -1.35
N ALA A 91 -5.13 1.68 -1.37
CA ALA A 91 -4.58 0.73 -0.40
C ALA A 91 -4.28 1.40 0.95
N TRP A 92 -3.73 2.61 0.95
CA TRP A 92 -3.48 3.35 2.20
C TRP A 92 -4.77 3.69 2.95
N ALA A 93 -5.88 3.97 2.26
CA ALA A 93 -7.18 4.21 2.86
C ALA A 93 -7.78 2.98 3.60
N LEU A 94 -7.27 1.78 3.30
CA LEU A 94 -7.59 0.53 4.00
C LEU A 94 -6.61 0.23 5.14
N GLY A 95 -5.59 1.06 5.35
CA GLY A 95 -4.53 0.85 6.32
C GLY A 95 -3.44 -0.12 5.87
N CYS A 96 -3.40 -0.53 4.60
CA CYS A 96 -2.35 -1.40 4.07
C CYS A 96 -0.98 -0.71 4.16
N GLN A 97 0.01 -1.43 4.67
CA GLN A 97 1.34 -0.89 4.98
C GLN A 97 2.32 -1.11 3.84
N MET A 98 2.28 -2.28 3.19
CA MET A 98 3.19 -2.67 2.11
C MET A 98 2.54 -2.45 0.75
N VAL A 99 2.42 -1.20 0.33
CA VAL A 99 1.83 -0.84 -0.97
C VAL A 99 2.90 -0.88 -2.05
N ALA A 100 3.10 -2.04 -2.66
CA ALA A 100 4.15 -2.23 -3.66
C ALA A 100 3.78 -1.51 -4.97
N LEU A 101 4.73 -0.75 -5.49
CA LEU A 101 4.70 -0.05 -6.76
C LEU A 101 5.95 -0.41 -7.57
N ASN A 102 5.85 -0.26 -8.89
CA ASN A 102 6.95 -0.35 -9.83
C ASN A 102 7.73 0.98 -9.80
N MET A 103 8.80 1.04 -8.99
CA MET A 103 9.57 2.27 -8.75
C MET A 103 10.30 2.80 -10.01
N GLN A 104 10.50 1.96 -11.02
CA GLN A 104 11.10 2.34 -12.30
C GLN A 104 10.19 3.22 -13.17
N SER A 105 8.88 3.25 -12.87
CA SER A 105 7.88 3.97 -13.67
C SER A 105 7.81 5.44 -13.26
N HIS A 106 7.83 6.35 -14.23
CA HIS A 106 7.69 7.78 -13.98
C HIS A 106 6.21 8.17 -14.06
N ASP A 107 5.44 7.82 -13.02
CA ASP A 107 3.98 8.02 -12.99
C ASP A 107 3.51 8.73 -11.71
N VAL A 108 2.22 9.11 -11.71
CA VAL A 108 1.59 9.82 -10.59
C VAL A 108 1.64 9.00 -9.29
N ALA A 109 1.58 7.67 -9.37
CA ALA A 109 1.62 6.82 -8.19
C ALA A 109 2.97 6.92 -7.47
N ASN A 110 4.07 6.93 -8.22
CA ASN A 110 5.40 7.13 -7.64
C ASN A 110 5.61 8.56 -7.14
N VAL A 111 5.03 9.58 -7.78
CA VAL A 111 5.02 10.96 -7.25
C VAL A 111 4.29 11.03 -5.90
N LEU A 112 3.15 10.36 -5.77
CA LEU A 112 2.41 10.25 -4.50
C LEU A 112 3.19 9.47 -3.45
N ASN A 113 3.86 8.39 -3.84
CA ASN A 113 4.70 7.58 -2.96
C ASN A 113 5.87 8.39 -2.39
N ASP A 114 6.62 9.06 -3.27
CA ASP A 114 7.70 9.96 -2.92
C ASP A 114 7.22 11.11 -2.02
N GLY A 115 6.09 11.74 -2.35
CA GLY A 115 5.44 12.76 -1.51
C GLY A 115 5.09 12.26 -0.11
N ARG A 116 4.48 11.08 0.00
CA ARG A 116 4.12 10.46 1.29
C ARG A 116 5.35 10.14 2.12
N PHE A 117 6.34 9.48 1.54
CA PHE A 117 7.50 8.96 2.28
C PHE A 117 8.60 9.99 2.53
N ARG A 118 8.50 11.20 1.98
CA ARG A 118 9.27 12.37 2.47
C ARG A 118 8.92 12.76 3.92
N MET A 119 7.72 12.40 4.39
CA MET A 119 7.36 12.59 5.80
C MET A 119 8.29 11.78 6.71
N ASN A 120 8.34 12.13 8.00
CA ASN A 120 9.15 11.42 8.99
C ASN A 120 10.63 11.29 8.58
N GLY A 121 11.19 12.37 8.02
CA GLY A 121 12.60 12.43 7.63
C GLY A 121 13.01 11.51 6.48
N GLY A 122 12.07 11.01 5.66
CA GLY A 122 12.43 10.18 4.52
C GLY A 122 12.76 8.73 4.87
N CYS A 123 12.47 8.26 6.10
CA CYS A 123 12.99 6.98 6.58
C CYS A 123 12.29 5.73 6.01
N GLY A 124 11.31 5.91 5.11
CA GLY A 124 10.51 4.80 4.54
C GLY A 124 9.36 4.32 5.43
N TYR A 125 9.17 4.91 6.62
CA TYR A 125 8.06 4.59 7.53
C TYR A 125 7.29 5.85 7.92
N VAL A 126 5.98 5.84 7.68
CA VAL A 126 5.07 6.94 8.03
C VAL A 126 3.98 6.39 8.93
N ARG A 127 3.85 6.94 10.14
CA ARG A 127 2.81 6.55 11.09
C ARG A 127 1.43 6.73 10.44
N LYS A 128 0.57 5.71 10.55
CA LYS A 128 -0.82 5.80 10.12
C LYS A 128 -1.55 6.88 10.96
N PRO A 129 -2.53 7.60 10.39
CA PRO A 129 -3.39 8.49 11.17
C PRO A 129 -4.19 7.71 12.21
N ASP A 130 -4.61 8.37 13.30
CA ASP A 130 -5.23 7.71 14.46
C ASP A 130 -6.51 6.96 14.12
N TRP A 131 -7.29 7.44 13.13
CA TRP A 131 -8.49 6.75 12.66
C TRP A 131 -8.21 5.42 11.94
N LEU A 132 -6.97 5.16 11.53
CA LEU A 132 -6.50 3.86 11.00
C LEU A 132 -5.82 2.99 12.07
N LEU A 133 -5.72 3.48 13.30
CA LEU A 133 -5.12 2.79 14.44
C LEU A 133 -6.17 2.43 15.50
N ASN A 134 -7.20 3.26 15.69
CA ASN A 134 -8.20 3.11 16.74
C ASN A 134 -9.47 2.42 16.24
N GLN A 135 -9.76 1.22 16.75
CA GLN A 135 -10.95 0.43 16.39
C GLN A 135 -12.27 1.08 16.84
N HIS A 136 -12.21 1.96 17.85
CA HIS A 136 -13.36 2.67 18.42
C HIS A 136 -13.52 4.10 17.91
N ALA A 137 -12.64 4.57 17.02
CA ALA A 137 -12.80 5.86 16.38
C ALA A 137 -13.93 5.77 15.35
N ASN A 138 -15.18 5.75 15.84
CA ASN A 138 -16.39 5.84 15.01
C ASN A 138 -16.51 7.19 14.29
N ASN A 139 -15.65 8.15 14.62
CA ASN A 139 -15.69 9.47 14.04
C ASN A 139 -14.53 9.60 13.06
N PHE A 140 -14.86 9.44 11.78
CA PHE A 140 -14.24 10.23 10.72
C PHE A 140 -14.60 11.71 10.97
N SER A 141 -14.21 12.27 12.12
CA SER A 141 -14.16 13.71 12.33
C SER A 141 -12.84 14.18 11.74
N GLY A 142 -12.68 13.99 10.42
CA GLY A 142 -11.71 14.78 9.70
C GLY A 142 -12.25 16.19 9.78
N ASP A 143 -11.63 17.05 10.59
CA ASP A 143 -11.98 18.45 10.63
C ASP A 143 -12.00 18.96 9.19
N ALA A 144 -13.18 19.43 8.75
CA ALA A 144 -13.33 19.92 7.40
C ALA A 144 -12.36 21.09 7.21
N MET A 145 -11.37 20.93 6.34
CA MET A 145 -10.37 21.94 6.08
C MET A 145 -10.69 22.63 4.76
N ASN A 146 -10.92 23.94 4.82
CA ASN A 146 -11.02 24.76 3.62
C ASN A 146 -9.64 25.11 3.12
N VAL A 147 -9.28 24.61 1.93
CA VAL A 147 -7.98 24.89 1.29
C VAL A 147 -8.20 25.85 0.13
N LYS A 148 -7.65 27.07 0.24
CA LYS A 148 -7.65 28.07 -0.84
C LYS A 148 -6.26 28.18 -1.45
N ILE A 149 -6.13 27.75 -2.71
CA ILE A 149 -4.87 27.80 -3.45
C ILE A 149 -4.98 28.89 -4.51
N ARG A 150 -4.04 29.84 -4.50
CA ARG A 150 -3.91 30.88 -5.53
C ARG A 150 -2.56 30.73 -6.21
N ILE A 151 -2.57 30.45 -7.50
CA ILE A 151 -1.36 30.40 -8.32
C ILE A 151 -1.00 31.84 -8.71
N LEU A 152 0.17 32.29 -8.27
CA LEU A 152 0.65 33.66 -8.54
C LEU A 152 1.49 33.74 -9.82
N GLY A 153 2.22 32.67 -10.13
CA GLY A 153 3.12 32.57 -11.29
C GLY A 153 4.03 31.36 -11.16
N GLY A 154 4.91 31.18 -12.14
CA GLY A 154 5.97 30.18 -12.13
C GLY A 154 7.27 30.78 -12.67
N CYS A 155 8.40 30.40 -12.11
CA CYS A 155 9.73 30.84 -12.55
C CYS A 155 10.57 29.64 -12.97
N CYS A 156 11.51 29.86 -13.89
CA CYS A 156 12.51 28.87 -14.31
C CYS A 156 11.92 27.50 -14.71
N LEU A 157 10.73 27.50 -15.33
CA LEU A 157 10.06 26.26 -15.72
C LEU A 157 10.90 25.48 -16.76
N PRO A 158 11.17 24.18 -16.53
CA PRO A 158 12.01 23.41 -17.44
C PRO A 158 11.32 23.20 -18.78
N LYS A 159 12.10 23.10 -19.85
CA LYS A 159 11.57 22.68 -21.15
C LYS A 159 11.10 21.20 -21.05
N PRO A 160 10.02 20.82 -21.74
CA PRO A 160 9.52 19.46 -21.74
C PRO A 160 10.60 18.43 -22.09
N LYS A 161 10.53 17.25 -21.47
CA LYS A 161 11.45 16.13 -21.70
C LYS A 161 12.93 16.46 -21.43
N GLY A 162 13.21 17.45 -20.57
CA GLY A 162 14.58 17.79 -20.15
C GLY A 162 15.43 18.44 -21.24
N ARG A 163 14.81 19.02 -22.27
CA ARG A 163 15.55 19.73 -23.34
C ARG A 163 16.23 20.98 -22.79
N LYS A 164 17.40 21.33 -23.35
CA LYS A 164 18.11 22.58 -23.01
C LYS A 164 17.72 23.75 -23.91
N THR A 165 17.27 23.46 -25.13
CA THR A 165 16.92 24.43 -26.17
C THR A 165 15.54 24.14 -26.77
N GLY A 166 14.98 25.10 -27.51
CA GLY A 166 13.69 24.98 -28.19
C GLY A 166 12.73 26.13 -27.88
N GLU A 167 11.56 26.09 -28.51
CA GLU A 167 10.51 27.11 -28.41
C GLU A 167 10.07 27.39 -26.98
N VAL A 168 9.64 28.64 -26.74
CA VAL A 168 9.04 29.07 -25.46
C VAL A 168 7.83 28.18 -25.16
N ILE A 169 7.66 27.83 -23.90
CA ILE A 169 6.57 26.95 -23.47
C ILE A 169 5.32 27.79 -23.16
N ASP A 170 4.15 27.19 -23.33
CA ASP A 170 2.87 27.73 -22.88
C ASP A 170 2.41 26.93 -21.65
N PRO A 171 2.81 27.32 -20.43
CA PRO A 171 2.56 26.53 -19.24
C PRO A 171 1.14 26.72 -18.72
N PHE A 172 0.58 25.67 -18.15
CA PHE A 172 -0.58 25.73 -17.27
C PHE A 172 -0.32 24.89 -16.02
N VAL A 173 -1.09 25.14 -14.96
CA VAL A 173 -0.96 24.44 -13.68
C VAL A 173 -2.25 23.68 -13.39
N THR A 174 -2.10 22.41 -13.04
CA THR A 174 -3.19 21.57 -12.53
C THR A 174 -3.03 21.37 -11.04
N VAL A 175 -4.11 21.49 -10.28
CA VAL A 175 -4.18 21.18 -8.85
C VAL A 175 -5.14 20.00 -8.67
N THR A 176 -4.68 18.93 -8.03
CA THR A 176 -5.41 17.65 -7.85
C THR A 176 -5.33 17.16 -6.43
#